data_AF-A0A5C9CM99-F1
#
_entry.id   AF-A0A5C9CM99-F1
#
_cell.length_a   1.000
_cell.length_b   1.000
_cell.length_c   1.000
_cell.angle_alpha   90.00
_cell.angle_beta   90.00
_cell.angle_gamma   90.00
#
_symmetry.space_group_name_H-M   'P 1'
#
loop_
_entity.id
_entity.type
_entity.pdbx_description
1 polymer ?
#
loop_
_entity_poly.entity_id
_entity_poly.type
_entity_poly.pdbx_seq_one_letter_code
_entity_poly.pdbx_strand_id
1 'polypeptide(L)'
;MRTSIVATVLSFVVITSNQLDAQEGGGSATRTFLGATECVKCHLNGLPKAADSALAAAGFGELADDSWVLLDELKTWAGADRHLQAFTALKNDRSKRMGKLLGVEEIHRDKRCLACHTGFPLSAMGDDPHLMPANLEKDLKVAQGVSCEGCHAPSGDAKAGSNAKGWYVPHTQKEAWRFLSGADKVTKFGFTDIRSPLTRTRLCLSCHLGNAAEGKIVTHEMYAAGHPPLPGFELQTFSQQLPKHWRDFDKKSDAVRDEFLKRSTDDVYGRESFKLDNLHETRATLIAALVSYSENLKLASALADANLKTPVTKPDWPELAQFECFACHHDLKDKSWRQRRTVRGTPGRPQLRSWPTVLAKLAIKTLGQDPQELDRRAGSVEKLLSDQPFGRQDRWAESIKSPTEWLDQQALALERQPLSRESGLKLLRDIVAIADSEYWDYDSARQLVWVTQVLRRELASDRSPPAIREQIAAIDPDLADVEKHFSLNLLEGQKGQQEVPGSTKTREVTEVDLTKTLPPIADYDAITFREKFRKLAAKLGSK
;
A
#
# COMPACT_ATOMS: atom_id res chain seq x y z
N MET A 1 23.83 -12.30 48.02
CA MET A 1 24.29 -12.42 46.61
C MET A 1 23.60 -13.60 45.95
N ARG A 2 22.46 -13.36 45.28
CA ARG A 2 21.84 -14.24 44.29
C ARG A 2 21.09 -13.32 43.33
N THR A 3 21.60 -13.19 42.10
CA THR A 3 21.01 -12.37 41.04
C THR A 3 20.19 -13.28 40.13
N SER A 4 18.89 -13.04 40.07
CA SER A 4 17.97 -13.63 39.10
C SER A 4 18.18 -12.98 37.74
N ILE A 5 18.46 -13.77 36.71
CA ILE A 5 18.39 -13.36 35.31
C ILE A 5 16.98 -13.73 34.82
N VAL A 6 16.19 -12.69 34.55
CA VAL A 6 14.82 -12.79 34.05
C VAL A 6 14.85 -13.07 32.54
N ALA A 7 14.10 -14.08 32.14
CA ALA A 7 13.83 -14.44 30.76
C ALA A 7 12.86 -13.42 30.11
N THR A 8 13.37 -12.60 29.19
CA THR A 8 12.55 -11.58 28.47
C THR A 8 12.76 -11.58 26.95
N VAL A 9 13.38 -12.61 26.35
CA VAL A 9 13.76 -12.58 24.93
C VAL A 9 12.84 -13.42 24.02
N LEU A 10 12.00 -14.32 24.54
CA LEU A 10 11.23 -15.25 23.69
C LEU A 10 9.86 -14.75 23.19
N SER A 11 9.35 -13.59 23.62
CA SER A 11 7.99 -13.14 23.26
C SER A 11 7.92 -12.16 22.09
N PHE A 12 9.05 -11.68 21.55
CA PHE A 12 9.06 -10.61 20.55
C PHE A 12 9.09 -11.09 19.08
N VAL A 13 9.51 -12.33 18.81
CA VAL A 13 9.63 -12.87 17.44
C VAL A 13 8.28 -13.40 16.91
N VAL A 14 7.30 -13.66 17.79
CA VAL A 14 6.02 -14.30 17.43
C VAL A 14 5.01 -13.33 16.78
N ILE A 15 5.23 -12.02 16.85
CA ILE A 15 4.23 -11.02 16.39
C ILE A 15 4.32 -10.79 14.87
N THR A 16 5.48 -10.98 14.23
CA THR A 16 5.64 -10.70 12.79
C THR A 16 5.13 -11.82 11.89
N SER A 17 5.14 -13.07 12.36
CA SER A 17 4.66 -14.24 11.61
C SER A 17 3.13 -14.35 11.64
N ASN A 18 2.49 -14.03 12.78
CA ASN A 18 1.06 -14.19 12.96
C ASN A 18 0.17 -13.28 12.09
N GLN A 19 0.66 -12.19 11.51
CA GLN A 19 -0.16 -11.39 10.59
C GLN A 19 -0.17 -11.95 9.15
N LEU A 20 0.86 -12.72 8.77
CA LEU A 20 0.88 -13.46 7.50
C LEU A 20 0.26 -14.85 7.67
N ASP A 21 0.54 -15.52 8.80
CA ASP A 21 -0.06 -16.81 9.18
C ASP A 21 -1.55 -16.71 9.54
N ALA A 22 -2.07 -15.52 9.89
CA ALA A 22 -3.51 -15.35 10.13
C ALA A 22 -4.36 -15.53 8.86
N GLN A 23 -3.75 -15.49 7.66
CA GLN A 23 -4.38 -15.88 6.40
C GLN A 23 -3.80 -17.18 5.81
N GLU A 24 -2.56 -17.54 6.15
CA GLU A 24 -1.96 -18.82 5.77
C GLU A 24 -2.21 -19.91 6.83
N GLY A 25 -3.23 -20.74 6.60
CA GLY A 25 -3.21 -22.12 7.09
C GLY A 25 -3.38 -22.39 8.59
N GLY A 26 -3.83 -21.42 9.41
CA GLY A 26 -4.05 -21.61 10.84
C GLY A 26 -5.40 -21.09 11.35
N GLY A 27 -6.50 -21.81 11.12
CA GLY A 27 -7.70 -21.75 11.97
C GLY A 27 -8.46 -20.42 12.16
N SER A 28 -8.17 -19.35 11.41
CA SER A 28 -8.97 -18.12 11.46
C SER A 28 -10.32 -18.37 10.80
N ALA A 29 -11.38 -18.43 11.61
CA ALA A 29 -12.73 -18.70 11.10
C ALA A 29 -13.13 -17.65 10.06
N THR A 30 -13.54 -18.10 8.86
CA THR A 30 -13.96 -17.20 7.79
C THR A 30 -15.13 -16.34 8.26
N ARG A 31 -14.90 -15.04 8.36
CA ARG A 31 -15.90 -14.05 8.79
C ARG A 31 -16.86 -13.68 7.67
N THR A 32 -18.06 -13.29 8.06
CA THR A 32 -19.11 -12.91 7.11
C THR A 32 -18.87 -11.51 6.57
N PHE A 33 -18.80 -11.38 5.24
CA PHE A 33 -18.76 -10.10 4.55
C PHE A 33 -20.18 -9.51 4.51
N LEU A 34 -20.39 -8.41 5.22
CA LEU A 34 -21.72 -7.81 5.39
C LEU A 34 -22.11 -6.90 4.22
N GLY A 35 -21.15 -6.22 3.60
CA GLY A 35 -21.32 -5.26 2.53
C GLY A 35 -21.37 -3.82 3.03
N ALA A 36 -20.98 -2.87 2.16
CA ALA A 36 -20.95 -1.44 2.52
C ALA A 36 -22.34 -0.88 2.84
N THR A 37 -23.42 -1.54 2.41
CA THR A 37 -24.81 -1.19 2.77
C THR A 37 -25.03 -1.17 4.29
N GLU A 38 -24.31 -2.00 5.04
CA GLU A 38 -24.39 -2.00 6.50
C GLU A 38 -23.60 -0.85 7.12
N CYS A 39 -22.50 -0.42 6.50
CA CYS A 39 -21.69 0.73 6.93
C CYS A 39 -22.42 2.06 6.67
N VAL A 40 -23.14 2.14 5.54
CA VAL A 40 -23.96 3.29 5.11
C VAL A 40 -24.98 3.70 6.17
N LYS A 41 -25.41 2.77 7.04
CA LYS A 41 -26.36 3.07 8.10
C LYS A 41 -25.83 4.12 9.08
N CYS A 42 -24.53 4.16 9.36
CA CYS A 42 -23.93 5.11 10.31
C CYS A 42 -23.02 6.16 9.65
N HIS A 43 -22.37 5.83 8.54
CA HIS A 43 -21.31 6.63 7.92
C HIS A 43 -21.80 7.51 6.75
N LEU A 44 -23.07 7.96 6.79
CA LEU A 44 -23.77 8.69 5.72
C LEU A 44 -24.03 10.18 6.03
N ASN A 45 -23.48 10.72 7.12
CA ASN A 45 -23.71 12.11 7.51
C ASN A 45 -23.43 13.09 6.35
N GLY A 46 -24.31 14.07 6.17
CA GLY A 46 -24.22 15.06 5.08
C GLY A 46 -24.73 14.62 3.70
N LEU A 47 -25.27 13.41 3.52
CA LEU A 47 -25.99 13.01 2.31
C LEU A 47 -27.51 13.20 2.46
N PRO A 48 -28.27 13.35 1.35
CA PRO A 48 -29.72 13.48 1.40
C PRO A 48 -30.33 12.27 2.12
N LYS A 49 -30.92 12.53 3.29
CA LYS A 49 -31.73 11.53 3.98
C LYS A 49 -32.98 11.32 3.12
N ALA A 50 -33.23 10.09 2.67
CA ALA A 50 -34.55 9.80 2.13
C ALA A 50 -35.57 10.16 3.22
N ALA A 51 -36.44 11.12 2.93
CA ALA A 51 -37.63 11.37 3.76
C ALA A 51 -38.33 10.02 3.87
N ASP A 52 -38.51 9.52 5.09
CA ASP A 52 -39.07 8.18 5.41
C ASP A 52 -38.17 6.95 5.19
N SER A 53 -36.87 7.02 5.49
CA SER A 53 -36.09 5.78 5.65
C SER A 53 -36.27 5.15 7.03
N ALA A 54 -36.42 3.82 7.07
CA ALA A 54 -36.38 3.02 8.32
C ALA A 54 -35.11 3.26 9.16
N LEU A 55 -34.04 3.78 8.53
CA LEU A 55 -32.80 4.20 9.18
C LEU A 55 -32.98 5.45 10.04
N ALA A 56 -33.80 6.41 9.60
CA ALA A 56 -34.14 7.58 10.41
C ALA A 56 -34.98 7.18 11.63
N ALA A 57 -35.96 6.28 11.45
CA ALA A 57 -36.77 5.74 12.54
C ALA A 57 -35.96 4.91 13.56
N ALA A 58 -34.85 4.31 13.13
CA ALA A 58 -33.92 3.58 13.99
C ALA A 58 -32.84 4.48 14.65
N GLY A 59 -32.95 5.81 14.56
CA GLY A 59 -32.07 6.76 15.24
C GLY A 59 -30.72 7.00 14.57
N PHE A 60 -30.46 6.42 13.40
CA PHE A 60 -29.17 6.58 12.71
C PHE A 60 -28.99 7.93 11.98
N GLY A 61 -30.05 8.73 11.89
CA GLY A 61 -30.02 10.04 11.23
C GLY A 61 -29.37 11.17 12.04
N GLU A 62 -29.07 10.98 13.32
CA GLU A 62 -28.58 12.05 14.22
C GLU A 62 -27.07 11.96 14.53
N LEU A 63 -26.37 10.98 13.94
CA LEU A 63 -24.94 10.81 14.13
C LEU A 63 -24.17 11.93 13.38
N ALA A 64 -23.33 12.65 14.11
CA ALA A 64 -22.51 13.73 13.60
C ALA A 64 -21.05 13.54 14.02
N ASP A 65 -20.12 14.15 13.26
CA ASP A 65 -18.68 14.14 13.56
C ASP A 65 -18.41 14.44 15.03
N ASP A 66 -17.93 13.44 15.75
CA ASP A 66 -17.68 13.51 17.19
C ASP A 66 -16.21 13.83 17.50
N SER A 67 -15.49 14.40 16.52
CA SER A 67 -14.04 14.59 16.48
C SER A 67 -13.22 13.29 16.40
N TRP A 68 -13.82 12.15 16.70
CA TRP A 68 -13.16 10.85 16.64
C TRP A 68 -13.27 10.23 15.25
N VAL A 69 -14.49 10.12 14.75
CA VAL A 69 -14.84 9.60 13.42
C VAL A 69 -15.64 10.67 12.68
N LEU A 70 -15.53 10.71 11.35
CA LEU A 70 -16.18 11.77 10.57
C LEU A 70 -17.69 11.50 10.44
N LEU A 71 -18.06 10.21 10.41
CA LEU A 71 -19.41 9.71 10.13
C LEU A 71 -19.96 10.12 8.76
N ASP A 72 -19.13 10.69 7.90
CA ASP A 72 -19.44 11.07 6.51
C ASP A 72 -18.55 10.32 5.48
N GLU A 73 -17.84 9.27 5.91
CA GLU A 73 -16.82 8.60 5.13
C GLU A 73 -17.36 8.10 3.77
N LEU A 74 -18.63 7.69 3.74
CA LEU A 74 -19.31 7.26 2.53
C LEU A 74 -19.38 8.37 1.47
N LYS A 75 -19.57 9.64 1.85
CA LYS A 75 -19.67 10.75 0.91
C LYS A 75 -18.40 10.87 0.09
N THR A 76 -17.25 10.79 0.76
CA THR A 76 -15.93 10.90 0.15
C THR A 76 -15.58 9.65 -0.64
N TRP A 77 -15.80 8.46 -0.08
CA TRP A 77 -15.56 7.20 -0.79
C TRP A 77 -16.44 7.08 -2.05
N ALA A 78 -17.75 7.29 -1.92
CA ALA A 78 -18.68 7.13 -3.03
C ALA A 78 -18.54 8.21 -4.12
N GLY A 79 -18.07 9.40 -3.74
CA GLY A 79 -17.94 10.54 -4.66
C GLY A 79 -16.63 10.57 -5.43
N ALA A 80 -15.52 10.15 -4.83
CA ALA A 80 -14.19 10.43 -5.39
C ALA A 80 -13.19 9.26 -5.30
N ASP A 81 -13.49 8.18 -4.58
CA ASP A 81 -12.55 7.05 -4.44
C ASP A 81 -12.59 6.11 -5.65
N ARG A 82 -11.41 5.76 -6.18
CA ARG A 82 -11.25 4.84 -7.31
C ARG A 82 -11.55 3.40 -6.94
N HIS A 83 -11.45 3.05 -5.67
CA HIS A 83 -11.76 1.70 -5.19
C HIS A 83 -13.22 1.30 -5.47
N LEU A 84 -14.17 2.26 -5.42
CA LEU A 84 -15.56 2.05 -5.82
C LEU A 84 -15.71 1.73 -7.32
N GLN A 85 -14.77 2.15 -8.16
CA GLN A 85 -14.79 1.95 -9.62
C GLN A 85 -14.09 0.65 -10.02
N ALA A 86 -13.43 -0.04 -9.08
CA ALA A 86 -12.55 -1.18 -9.38
C ALA A 86 -13.29 -2.29 -10.13
N PHE A 87 -14.46 -2.75 -9.65
CA PHE A 87 -15.22 -3.78 -10.34
C PHE A 87 -15.69 -3.32 -11.73
N THR A 88 -16.19 -2.10 -11.84
CA THR A 88 -16.71 -1.58 -13.11
C THR A 88 -15.62 -1.38 -14.17
N ALA A 89 -14.36 -1.17 -13.76
CA ALA A 89 -13.22 -1.15 -14.67
C ALA A 89 -13.07 -2.46 -15.47
N LEU A 90 -13.56 -3.60 -14.95
CA LEU A 90 -13.57 -4.88 -15.67
C LEU A 90 -14.61 -4.95 -16.80
N LYS A 91 -15.48 -3.93 -16.93
CA LYS A 91 -16.56 -3.87 -17.93
C LYS A 91 -16.28 -2.90 -19.08
N ASN A 92 -15.15 -2.18 -19.06
CA ASN A 92 -14.80 -1.23 -20.11
C ASN A 92 -14.20 -1.89 -21.35
N ASP A 93 -13.97 -1.08 -22.38
CA ASP A 93 -13.46 -1.58 -23.67
C ASP A 93 -12.05 -2.16 -23.57
N ARG A 94 -11.21 -1.64 -22.65
CA ARG A 94 -9.88 -2.22 -22.39
C ARG A 94 -10.01 -3.64 -21.84
N SER A 95 -10.84 -3.84 -20.82
CA SER A 95 -11.09 -5.13 -20.20
C SER A 95 -11.74 -6.12 -21.18
N LYS A 96 -12.69 -5.67 -22.01
CA LYS A 96 -13.24 -6.50 -23.10
C LYS A 96 -12.18 -6.95 -24.10
N ARG A 97 -11.23 -6.06 -24.46
CA ARG A 97 -10.09 -6.43 -25.32
C ARG A 97 -9.16 -7.41 -24.63
N MET A 98 -8.85 -7.20 -23.35
CA MET A 98 -8.07 -8.14 -22.55
C MET A 98 -8.72 -9.52 -22.54
N GLY A 99 -10.03 -9.61 -22.31
CA GLY A 99 -10.78 -10.87 -22.33
C GLY A 99 -10.60 -11.64 -23.64
N LYS A 100 -10.70 -10.95 -24.79
CA LYS A 100 -10.45 -11.57 -26.10
C LYS A 100 -9.02 -12.10 -26.24
N LEU A 101 -8.02 -11.36 -25.78
CA LEU A 101 -6.61 -11.75 -25.89
C LEU A 101 -6.24 -12.89 -24.92
N LEU A 102 -6.86 -12.92 -23.74
CA LEU A 102 -6.66 -13.94 -22.71
C LEU A 102 -7.55 -15.18 -22.90
N GLY A 103 -8.45 -15.19 -23.89
CA GLY A 103 -9.42 -16.26 -24.09
C GLY A 103 -10.50 -16.36 -23.00
N VAL A 104 -10.83 -15.23 -22.35
CA VAL A 104 -11.84 -15.13 -21.29
C VAL A 104 -12.99 -14.24 -21.76
N GLU A 105 -14.15 -14.85 -22.02
CA GLU A 105 -15.32 -14.12 -22.52
C GLU A 105 -15.89 -13.15 -21.46
N GLU A 106 -16.00 -13.60 -20.21
CA GLU A 106 -16.59 -12.84 -19.10
C GLU A 106 -15.52 -12.39 -18.09
N ILE A 107 -14.58 -11.54 -18.52
CA ILE A 107 -13.46 -11.08 -17.66
C ILE A 107 -13.92 -10.42 -16.36
N HIS A 108 -15.10 -9.79 -16.34
CA HIS A 108 -15.71 -9.19 -15.15
C HIS A 108 -16.18 -10.22 -14.11
N ARG A 109 -16.15 -11.51 -14.45
CA ARG A 109 -16.44 -12.64 -13.54
C ARG A 109 -15.20 -13.48 -13.25
N ASP A 110 -14.07 -13.24 -13.93
CA ASP A 110 -12.83 -13.99 -13.73
C ASP A 110 -12.26 -13.71 -12.33
N LYS A 111 -12.12 -14.76 -11.52
CA LYS A 111 -11.61 -14.70 -10.15
C LYS A 111 -10.19 -14.12 -10.08
N ARG A 112 -9.38 -14.29 -11.14
CA ARG A 112 -8.03 -13.66 -11.23
C ARG A 112 -8.13 -12.14 -11.22
N CYS A 113 -9.14 -11.58 -11.88
CA CYS A 113 -9.39 -10.13 -11.89
C CYS A 113 -10.11 -9.67 -10.62
N LEU A 114 -11.11 -10.43 -10.15
CA LEU A 114 -11.89 -10.09 -8.97
C LEU A 114 -11.09 -10.09 -7.66
N ALA A 115 -9.96 -10.81 -7.60
CA ALA A 115 -9.04 -10.82 -6.48
C ALA A 115 -8.55 -9.41 -6.08
N CYS A 116 -8.37 -8.53 -7.06
CA CYS A 116 -7.93 -7.15 -6.86
C CYS A 116 -9.04 -6.11 -7.08
N HIS A 117 -10.04 -6.44 -7.90
CA HIS A 117 -11.08 -5.49 -8.32
C HIS A 117 -12.33 -5.52 -7.44
N THR A 118 -12.34 -6.32 -6.37
CA THR A 118 -13.39 -6.31 -5.35
C THR A 118 -12.79 -6.48 -3.96
N GLY A 119 -13.51 -6.02 -2.92
CA GLY A 119 -13.22 -6.40 -1.53
C GLY A 119 -13.86 -7.73 -1.11
N PHE A 120 -14.65 -8.37 -1.98
CA PHE A 120 -15.41 -9.57 -1.66
C PHE A 120 -14.49 -10.80 -1.67
N PRO A 121 -14.52 -11.66 -0.64
CA PRO A 121 -13.64 -12.82 -0.58
C PRO A 121 -13.86 -13.81 -1.73
N LEU A 122 -12.80 -14.25 -2.41
CA LEU A 122 -12.88 -15.26 -3.48
C LEU A 122 -13.51 -16.58 -3.00
N SER A 123 -13.30 -16.95 -1.74
CA SER A 123 -13.90 -18.12 -1.10
C SER A 123 -15.42 -18.02 -0.92
N ALA A 124 -16.00 -16.83 -1.12
CA ALA A 124 -17.44 -16.60 -1.13
C ALA A 124 -18.03 -16.50 -2.55
N MET A 125 -17.22 -16.67 -3.60
CA MET A 125 -17.62 -16.56 -5.01
C MET A 125 -17.93 -17.93 -5.65
N GLY A 126 -18.56 -18.85 -4.92
CA GLY A 126 -18.91 -20.19 -5.39
C GLY A 126 -17.70 -21.10 -5.65
N ASP A 127 -17.97 -22.35 -6.03
CA ASP A 127 -16.97 -23.42 -6.10
C ASP A 127 -16.17 -23.46 -7.40
N ASP A 128 -16.65 -22.81 -8.47
CA ASP A 128 -15.93 -22.76 -9.75
C ASP A 128 -14.57 -22.06 -9.57
N PRO A 129 -13.44 -22.67 -9.96
CA PRO A 129 -12.11 -22.12 -9.69
C PRO A 129 -11.77 -20.88 -10.55
N HIS A 130 -12.51 -20.61 -11.62
CA HIS A 130 -12.21 -19.56 -12.59
C HIS A 130 -13.23 -18.43 -12.59
N LEU A 131 -14.53 -18.74 -12.56
CA LEU A 131 -15.59 -17.76 -12.75
C LEU A 131 -16.49 -17.64 -11.52
N MET A 132 -16.77 -16.41 -11.13
CA MET A 132 -17.83 -16.11 -10.18
C MET A 132 -19.21 -16.43 -10.80
N PRO A 133 -20.19 -16.95 -10.03
CA PRO A 133 -21.57 -17.11 -10.47
C PRO A 133 -22.21 -15.81 -10.98
N ALA A 134 -22.98 -15.88 -12.07
CA ALA A 134 -23.59 -14.71 -12.72
C ALA A 134 -24.55 -13.92 -11.79
N ASN A 135 -25.21 -14.59 -10.84
CA ASN A 135 -26.12 -13.93 -9.90
C ASN A 135 -25.40 -12.97 -8.94
N LEU A 136 -24.10 -13.19 -8.66
CA LEU A 136 -23.31 -12.31 -7.81
C LEU A 136 -22.87 -11.02 -8.51
N GLU A 137 -22.98 -10.93 -9.85
CA GLU A 137 -22.64 -9.72 -10.60
C GLU A 137 -23.47 -8.50 -10.17
N LYS A 138 -24.72 -8.74 -9.76
CA LYS A 138 -25.66 -7.72 -9.30
C LYS A 138 -25.64 -7.55 -7.78
N ASP A 139 -24.91 -8.38 -7.04
CA ASP A 139 -24.77 -8.25 -5.60
C ASP A 139 -23.88 -7.04 -5.29
N LEU A 140 -24.41 -6.11 -4.49
CA LEU A 140 -23.68 -4.90 -4.10
C LEU A 140 -22.37 -5.20 -3.35
N LYS A 141 -22.27 -6.36 -2.68
CA LYS A 141 -21.02 -6.80 -2.03
C LYS A 141 -19.87 -6.96 -3.01
N VAL A 142 -20.17 -7.29 -4.27
CA VAL A 142 -19.19 -7.44 -5.37
C VAL A 142 -19.15 -6.18 -6.23
N ALA A 143 -20.32 -5.72 -6.68
CA ALA A 143 -20.48 -4.63 -7.65
C ALA A 143 -19.94 -3.27 -7.17
N GLN A 144 -19.76 -3.09 -5.86
CA GLN A 144 -19.18 -1.88 -5.27
C GLN A 144 -17.65 -1.85 -5.35
N GLY A 145 -16.99 -2.86 -5.94
CA GLY A 145 -15.55 -2.91 -6.03
C GLY A 145 -14.90 -3.10 -4.66
N VAL A 146 -13.84 -2.34 -4.40
CA VAL A 146 -13.14 -2.36 -3.10
C VAL A 146 -13.84 -1.38 -2.16
N SER A 147 -14.60 -1.92 -1.21
CA SER A 147 -15.39 -1.16 -0.24
C SER A 147 -14.78 -1.21 1.17
N CYS A 148 -15.52 -0.74 2.18
CA CYS A 148 -15.05 -0.59 3.56
C CYS A 148 -14.39 -1.88 4.11
N GLU A 149 -15.05 -3.02 3.95
CA GLU A 149 -14.55 -4.34 4.42
C GLU A 149 -13.40 -4.88 3.55
N GLY A 150 -13.19 -4.35 2.35
CA GLY A 150 -11.99 -4.64 1.55
C GLY A 150 -10.72 -4.09 2.20
N CYS A 151 -10.83 -2.98 2.95
CA CYS A 151 -9.72 -2.41 3.71
C CYS A 151 -9.71 -2.84 5.18
N HIS A 152 -10.89 -2.96 5.80
CA HIS A 152 -11.03 -3.24 7.23
C HIS A 152 -11.24 -4.73 7.58
N ALA A 153 -11.20 -5.60 6.57
CA ALA A 153 -11.60 -7.01 6.61
C ALA A 153 -13.11 -7.23 6.86
N PRO A 154 -13.65 -8.44 6.58
CA PRO A 154 -15.05 -8.76 6.82
C PRO A 154 -15.46 -8.52 8.28
N SER A 155 -16.56 -7.78 8.45
CA SER A 155 -17.01 -7.22 9.74
C SER A 155 -17.95 -8.12 10.52
N GLY A 156 -18.61 -9.07 9.86
CA GLY A 156 -19.57 -9.97 10.49
C GLY A 156 -18.93 -11.09 11.31
N ASP A 157 -19.77 -11.74 12.11
CA ASP A 157 -19.38 -12.94 12.87
C ASP A 157 -18.89 -14.06 11.92
N ALA A 158 -18.10 -14.98 12.48
CA ALA A 158 -17.67 -16.16 11.78
C ALA A 158 -18.86 -17.00 11.26
N LYS A 159 -18.66 -17.65 10.11
CA LYS A 159 -19.65 -18.59 9.56
C LYS A 159 -19.86 -19.79 10.51
N ALA A 160 -20.96 -20.53 10.29
CA ALA A 160 -21.40 -21.66 11.12
C ALA A 160 -20.24 -22.62 11.46
N GLY A 161 -20.13 -22.98 12.75
CA GLY A 161 -19.06 -23.83 13.28
C GLY A 161 -17.98 -23.08 14.09
N SER A 162 -18.06 -21.73 14.16
CA SER A 162 -17.21 -20.92 15.04
C SER A 162 -18.04 -19.85 15.76
N ASN A 163 -17.70 -19.62 17.04
CA ASN A 163 -18.31 -18.55 17.86
C ASN A 163 -17.53 -17.23 17.80
N ALA A 164 -16.51 -17.14 16.92
CA ALA A 164 -15.69 -15.94 16.80
C ALA A 164 -16.52 -14.74 16.33
N LYS A 165 -16.46 -13.66 17.11
CA LYS A 165 -17.20 -12.42 16.83
C LYS A 165 -16.49 -11.56 15.80
N GLY A 166 -17.29 -10.88 14.97
CA GLY A 166 -16.84 -9.85 14.05
C GLY A 166 -16.78 -8.48 14.72
N TRP A 167 -16.17 -7.52 14.04
CA TRP A 167 -16.03 -6.15 14.57
C TRP A 167 -17.26 -5.26 14.31
N TYR A 168 -18.25 -5.70 13.53
CA TYR A 168 -19.42 -4.90 13.14
C TYR A 168 -20.18 -4.32 14.35
N VAL A 169 -20.43 -5.08 15.41
CA VAL A 169 -21.09 -4.52 16.61
C VAL A 169 -20.10 -3.82 17.54
N PRO A 170 -18.96 -4.43 17.93
CA PRO A 170 -18.02 -3.81 18.86
C PRO A 170 -17.55 -2.41 18.43
N HIS A 171 -17.29 -2.18 17.15
CA HIS A 171 -16.73 -0.90 16.69
C HIS A 171 -17.66 0.31 16.90
N THR A 172 -18.96 0.06 17.03
CA THR A 172 -19.96 1.10 17.32
C THR A 172 -19.92 1.56 18.77
N GLN A 173 -19.28 0.80 19.66
CA GLN A 173 -19.27 1.07 21.09
C GLN A 173 -17.93 1.68 21.50
N LYS A 174 -17.98 2.91 22.05
CA LYS A 174 -16.77 3.62 22.47
C LYS A 174 -15.90 2.77 23.41
N GLU A 175 -16.48 2.30 24.50
CA GLU A 175 -15.73 1.61 25.55
C GLU A 175 -15.18 0.24 25.11
N ALA A 176 -15.88 -0.47 24.22
CA ALA A 176 -15.47 -1.80 23.75
C ALA A 176 -14.44 -1.76 22.61
N TRP A 177 -14.27 -0.62 21.93
CA TRP A 177 -13.48 -0.55 20.70
C TRP A 177 -12.35 0.46 20.71
N ARG A 178 -12.67 1.69 21.10
CA ARG A 178 -11.88 2.85 20.74
C ARG A 178 -10.50 2.88 21.41
N PHE A 179 -10.37 2.27 22.58
CA PHE A 179 -9.14 2.17 23.37
C PHE A 179 -8.46 0.79 23.29
N LEU A 180 -9.06 -0.13 22.53
CA LEU A 180 -8.50 -1.44 22.29
C LEU A 180 -7.27 -1.33 21.38
N SER A 181 -6.20 -2.07 21.71
CA SER A 181 -5.00 -2.11 20.89
C SER A 181 -5.30 -2.64 19.48
N GLY A 182 -4.48 -2.26 18.50
CA GLY A 182 -4.59 -2.77 17.14
C GLY A 182 -4.52 -4.30 17.10
N ALA A 183 -3.57 -4.88 17.83
CA ALA A 183 -3.41 -6.33 17.95
C ALA A 183 -4.68 -7.02 18.49
N ASP A 184 -5.32 -6.46 19.52
CA ASP A 184 -6.55 -7.02 20.06
C ASP A 184 -7.73 -6.90 19.08
N LYS A 185 -7.82 -5.80 18.32
CA LYS A 185 -8.84 -5.67 17.26
C LYS A 185 -8.69 -6.75 16.20
N VAL A 186 -7.44 -7.06 15.81
CA VAL A 186 -7.12 -8.12 14.86
C VAL A 186 -7.45 -9.49 15.44
N THR A 187 -6.89 -9.86 16.59
CA THR A 187 -6.99 -11.22 17.13
C THR A 187 -8.39 -11.56 17.64
N LYS A 188 -9.09 -10.61 18.28
CA LYS A 188 -10.42 -10.85 18.86
C LYS A 188 -11.54 -10.72 17.84
N PHE A 189 -11.41 -9.78 16.90
CA PHE A 189 -12.53 -9.40 16.02
C PHE A 189 -12.24 -9.52 14.52
N GLY A 190 -11.03 -9.89 14.12
CA GLY A 190 -10.66 -10.07 12.71
C GLY A 190 -10.61 -8.78 11.92
N PHE A 191 -10.38 -7.64 12.58
CA PHE A 191 -10.24 -6.34 11.96
C PHE A 191 -8.85 -6.16 11.35
N THR A 192 -8.74 -5.45 10.24
CA THR A 192 -7.44 -4.98 9.72
C THR A 192 -7.14 -3.57 10.25
N ASP A 193 -6.13 -3.43 11.11
CA ASP A 193 -5.76 -2.13 11.69
C ASP A 193 -4.95 -1.27 10.72
N ILE A 194 -5.64 -0.58 9.82
CA ILE A 194 -5.03 0.33 8.85
C ILE A 194 -4.52 1.65 9.45
N ARG A 195 -4.57 1.83 10.79
CA ARG A 195 -3.90 2.96 11.46
C ARG A 195 -2.40 2.74 11.54
N SER A 196 -1.97 1.48 11.66
CA SER A 196 -0.55 1.09 11.55
C SER A 196 -0.08 1.31 10.10
N PRO A 197 0.91 2.18 9.83
CA PRO A 197 1.47 2.32 8.49
C PRO A 197 2.01 1.01 7.93
N LEU A 198 2.54 0.14 8.80
CA LEU A 198 3.03 -1.18 8.42
C LEU A 198 1.89 -2.07 7.90
N THR A 199 0.81 -2.22 8.70
CA THR A 199 -0.35 -3.03 8.33
C THR A 199 -1.06 -2.46 7.10
N ARG A 200 -1.24 -1.13 7.05
CA ARG A 200 -1.84 -0.42 5.91
C ARG A 200 -1.03 -0.62 4.63
N THR A 201 0.30 -0.55 4.70
CA THR A 201 1.16 -0.77 3.54
C THR A 201 0.99 -2.19 3.00
N ARG A 202 1.06 -3.22 3.87
CA ARG A 202 0.87 -4.61 3.44
C ARG A 202 -0.46 -4.83 2.74
N LEU A 203 -1.55 -4.30 3.32
CA LEU A 203 -2.87 -4.34 2.71
C LEU A 203 -2.88 -3.71 1.32
N CYS A 204 -2.35 -2.48 1.16
CA CYS A 204 -2.33 -1.81 -0.14
C CYS A 204 -1.48 -2.60 -1.15
N LEU A 205 -0.31 -3.09 -0.75
CA LEU A 205 0.58 -3.86 -1.62
C LEU A 205 -0.03 -5.20 -2.05
N SER A 206 -0.93 -5.79 -1.27
CA SER A 206 -1.59 -7.04 -1.67
C SER A 206 -2.21 -6.96 -3.08
N CYS A 207 -2.74 -5.79 -3.47
CA CYS A 207 -3.24 -5.53 -4.83
C CYS A 207 -2.26 -4.72 -5.69
N HIS A 208 -1.54 -3.74 -5.12
CA HIS A 208 -0.69 -2.81 -5.88
C HIS A 208 0.72 -3.34 -6.20
N LEU A 209 1.11 -4.44 -5.58
CA LEU A 209 2.31 -5.22 -5.90
C LEU A 209 1.93 -6.66 -6.24
N GLY A 210 1.08 -7.27 -5.42
CA GLY A 210 0.55 -8.61 -5.54
C GLY A 210 0.69 -9.42 -4.25
N ASN A 211 -0.18 -10.40 -4.06
CA ASN A 211 -0.09 -11.43 -3.02
C ASN A 211 -0.60 -12.75 -3.60
N ALA A 212 0.32 -13.70 -3.82
CA ALA A 212 -0.03 -14.99 -4.42
C ALA A 212 -0.96 -15.83 -3.52
N ALA A 213 -0.77 -15.82 -2.20
CA ALA A 213 -1.61 -16.56 -1.25
C ALA A 213 -3.06 -16.06 -1.26
N GLU A 214 -3.28 -14.77 -1.54
CA GLU A 214 -4.62 -14.20 -1.71
C GLU A 214 -5.17 -14.31 -3.14
N GLY A 215 -4.40 -14.88 -4.08
CA GLY A 215 -4.77 -14.96 -5.50
C GLY A 215 -4.64 -13.63 -6.26
N LYS A 216 -4.02 -12.62 -5.65
CA LYS A 216 -3.80 -11.28 -6.21
C LYS A 216 -2.51 -11.27 -7.02
N ILE A 217 -2.58 -11.78 -8.25
CA ILE A 217 -1.41 -11.95 -9.12
C ILE A 217 -1.69 -11.26 -10.46
N VAL A 218 -0.88 -10.27 -10.81
CA VAL A 218 -0.85 -9.69 -12.15
C VAL A 218 0.28 -10.35 -12.93
N THR A 219 -0.06 -11.02 -14.02
CA THR A 219 0.90 -11.76 -14.85
C THR A 219 1.42 -10.92 -16.00
N HIS A 220 2.54 -11.35 -16.58
CA HIS A 220 3.06 -10.76 -17.80
C HIS A 220 2.05 -10.86 -18.96
N GLU A 221 1.31 -11.97 -19.04
CA GLU A 221 0.23 -12.16 -20.00
C GLU A 221 -0.88 -11.12 -19.83
N MET A 222 -1.28 -10.80 -18.58
CA MET A 222 -2.25 -9.75 -18.31
C MET A 222 -1.72 -8.38 -18.76
N TYR A 223 -0.44 -8.06 -18.52
CA TYR A 223 0.17 -6.84 -19.05
C TYR A 223 0.16 -6.81 -20.58
N ALA A 224 0.53 -7.91 -21.23
CA ALA A 224 0.52 -8.04 -22.69
C ALA A 224 -0.90 -7.91 -23.28
N ALA A 225 -1.91 -8.39 -22.56
CA ALA A 225 -3.32 -8.24 -22.94
C ALA A 225 -3.86 -6.81 -22.75
N GLY A 226 -3.13 -5.95 -22.03
CA GLY A 226 -3.45 -4.54 -21.85
C GLY A 226 -3.81 -4.11 -20.43
N HIS A 227 -3.52 -4.90 -19.40
CA HIS A 227 -3.60 -4.43 -18.01
C HIS A 227 -2.68 -3.20 -17.84
N PRO A 228 -3.15 -2.10 -17.23
CA PRO A 228 -2.28 -0.95 -16.96
C PRO A 228 -1.08 -1.37 -16.10
N PRO A 229 0.14 -0.87 -16.37
CA PRO A 229 1.29 -1.18 -15.53
C PRO A 229 1.01 -0.74 -14.09
N LEU A 230 1.30 -1.58 -13.10
CA LEU A 230 1.25 -1.17 -11.70
C LEU A 230 2.50 -0.32 -11.41
N PRO A 231 2.37 1.00 -11.19
CA PRO A 231 3.53 1.80 -10.83
C PRO A 231 4.06 1.36 -9.46
N GLY A 232 5.37 1.54 -9.24
CA GLY A 232 5.96 1.43 -7.92
C GLY A 232 5.18 2.24 -6.88
N PHE A 233 5.04 1.68 -5.69
CA PHE A 233 4.11 2.12 -4.65
C PHE A 233 4.79 2.99 -3.60
N GLU A 234 4.12 4.04 -3.14
CA GLU A 234 4.51 4.79 -1.94
C GLU A 234 3.24 5.17 -1.18
N LEU A 235 3.17 4.81 0.10
CA LEU A 235 1.94 4.85 0.87
C LEU A 235 1.30 6.24 0.91
N GLN A 236 2.08 7.29 1.18
CA GLN A 236 1.52 8.62 1.41
C GLN A 236 1.10 9.31 0.13
N THR A 237 1.90 9.23 -0.93
CA THR A 237 1.55 9.78 -2.25
C THR A 237 0.34 9.07 -2.83
N PHE A 238 0.22 7.74 -2.70
CA PHE A 238 -1.01 7.04 -3.08
C PHE A 238 -2.20 7.42 -2.16
N SER A 239 -1.96 7.56 -0.86
CA SER A 239 -3.01 7.99 0.08
C SER A 239 -3.50 9.41 -0.14
N GLN A 240 -2.82 10.23 -0.94
CA GLN A 240 -3.30 11.55 -1.39
C GLN A 240 -4.17 11.46 -2.64
N GLN A 241 -3.93 10.45 -3.48
CA GLN A 241 -4.78 10.14 -4.62
C GLN A 241 -6.06 9.39 -4.21
N LEU A 242 -6.02 8.79 -3.02
CA LEU A 242 -7.16 8.31 -2.28
C LEU A 242 -7.77 9.48 -1.50
N PRO A 243 -8.95 10.01 -1.84
CA PRO A 243 -9.53 11.11 -1.08
C PRO A 243 -9.72 10.67 0.39
N LYS A 244 -9.01 11.34 1.30
CA LYS A 244 -8.99 10.96 2.72
C LYS A 244 -10.40 11.05 3.30
N HIS A 245 -10.94 9.90 3.66
CA HIS A 245 -12.20 9.74 4.37
C HIS A 245 -11.95 9.26 5.80
N TRP A 246 -10.87 9.75 6.40
CA TRP A 246 -10.53 9.55 7.80
C TRP A 246 -9.78 10.80 8.29
N ARG A 247 -9.70 10.94 9.61
CA ARG A 247 -8.89 11.97 10.25
C ARG A 247 -7.64 11.34 10.85
N ASP A 248 -6.48 11.73 10.34
CA ASP A 248 -5.18 11.35 10.90
C ASP A 248 -5.10 11.74 12.38
N PHE A 249 -4.39 10.94 13.18
CA PHE A 249 -4.43 11.08 14.65
C PHE A 249 -3.91 12.44 15.12
N ASP A 250 -2.88 12.98 14.47
CA ASP A 250 -2.30 14.30 14.73
C ASP A 250 -3.21 15.47 14.29
N LYS A 251 -4.31 15.18 13.58
CA LYS A 251 -5.33 16.16 13.16
C LYS A 251 -6.62 16.08 13.97
N LYS A 252 -6.75 15.14 14.91
CA LYS A 252 -7.89 15.08 15.86
C LYS A 252 -7.92 16.29 16.81
N SER A 253 -8.96 16.46 17.61
CA SER A 253 -8.96 17.49 18.66
C SER A 253 -8.01 17.11 19.81
N ASP A 254 -7.56 18.10 20.59
CA ASP A 254 -6.74 17.84 21.78
C ASP A 254 -7.46 16.91 22.76
N ALA A 255 -8.75 17.15 23.01
CA ALA A 255 -9.55 16.31 23.89
C ALA A 255 -9.56 14.82 23.48
N VAL A 256 -9.71 14.53 22.18
CA VAL A 256 -9.69 13.14 21.68
C VAL A 256 -8.30 12.53 21.80
N ARG A 257 -7.25 13.29 21.46
CA ARG A 257 -5.87 12.81 21.62
C ARG A 257 -5.54 12.52 23.08
N ASP A 258 -5.84 13.44 23.98
CA ASP A 258 -5.53 13.32 25.41
C ASP A 258 -6.27 12.14 26.04
N GLU A 259 -7.56 11.97 25.71
CA GLU A 259 -8.33 10.83 26.18
C GLU A 259 -7.74 9.51 25.65
N PHE A 260 -7.42 9.44 24.35
CA PHE A 260 -6.84 8.24 23.75
C PHE A 260 -5.48 7.91 24.34
N LEU A 261 -4.54 8.86 24.39
CA LEU A 261 -3.19 8.65 24.93
C LEU A 261 -3.21 8.29 26.43
N LYS A 262 -4.23 8.73 27.17
CA LYS A 262 -4.40 8.38 28.58
C LYS A 262 -4.86 6.95 28.77
N ARG A 263 -5.79 6.48 27.93
CA ARG A 263 -6.58 5.25 28.15
C ARG A 263 -6.21 4.08 27.25
N SER A 264 -5.61 4.36 26.09
CA SER A 264 -5.36 3.36 25.07
C SER A 264 -4.28 2.36 25.50
N THR A 265 -4.47 1.13 25.08
CA THR A 265 -3.48 0.03 25.21
C THR A 265 -2.66 -0.16 23.93
N ASP A 266 -2.78 0.78 22.99
CA ASP A 266 -2.13 0.76 21.68
C ASP A 266 -0.64 1.15 21.79
N ASP A 267 0.22 0.28 21.28
CA ASP A 267 1.67 0.43 21.28
C ASP A 267 2.19 1.33 20.16
N VAL A 268 1.44 1.49 19.06
CA VAL A 268 1.79 2.35 17.92
C VAL A 268 1.72 3.83 18.29
N TYR A 269 0.71 4.19 19.08
CA TYR A 269 0.43 5.57 19.53
C TYR A 269 0.63 5.76 21.03
N GLY A 270 1.58 5.03 21.63
CA GLY A 270 1.92 5.19 23.04
C GLY A 270 2.39 6.61 23.39
N ARG A 271 2.29 6.97 24.68
CA ARG A 271 2.67 8.30 25.19
C ARG A 271 4.12 8.71 24.87
N GLU A 272 5.01 7.73 24.71
CA GLU A 272 6.41 7.95 24.38
C GLU A 272 6.68 8.00 22.87
N SER A 273 5.93 7.24 22.07
CA SER A 273 6.14 7.10 20.62
C SER A 273 5.41 8.17 19.78
N PHE A 274 4.31 8.74 20.29
CA PHE A 274 3.59 9.82 19.64
C PHE A 274 4.03 11.20 20.15
N LYS A 275 4.42 12.08 19.21
CA LYS A 275 4.63 13.53 19.44
C LYS A 275 3.94 14.29 18.32
N LEU A 276 3.16 15.31 18.66
CA LEU A 276 2.26 16.02 17.72
C LEU A 276 3.01 16.72 16.57
N ASP A 277 4.21 17.20 16.86
CA ASP A 277 5.10 17.92 15.96
C ASP A 277 6.00 16.98 15.15
N ASN A 278 5.93 15.66 15.30
CA ASN A 278 6.70 14.74 14.48
C ASN A 278 6.25 14.72 13.01
N LEU A 279 7.10 14.11 12.19
CA LEU A 279 6.89 13.83 10.77
C LEU A 279 6.19 12.48 10.57
N HIS A 280 4.89 12.42 10.86
CA HIS A 280 4.11 11.18 10.83
C HIS A 280 3.98 10.60 9.43
N GLU A 281 3.76 11.45 8.41
CA GLU A 281 3.59 10.99 7.04
C GLU A 281 4.94 10.51 6.47
N THR A 282 6.02 11.26 6.70
CA THR A 282 7.38 10.84 6.32
C THR A 282 7.76 9.52 6.97
N ARG A 283 7.49 9.35 8.27
CA ARG A 283 7.76 8.08 8.96
C ARG A 283 6.98 6.93 8.33
N ALA A 284 5.71 7.15 8.00
CA ALA A 284 4.89 6.16 7.31
C ALA A 284 5.44 5.80 5.92
N THR A 285 5.99 6.76 5.17
CA THR A 285 6.68 6.52 3.89
C THR A 285 7.90 5.62 4.05
N LEU A 286 8.74 5.86 5.06
CA LEU A 286 9.92 5.04 5.31
C LEU A 286 9.57 3.62 5.76
N ILE A 287 8.54 3.46 6.61
CA ILE A 287 7.99 2.15 6.97
C ILE A 287 7.48 1.44 5.71
N ALA A 288 6.76 2.15 4.85
CA ALA A 288 6.21 1.60 3.64
C ALA A 288 7.30 1.10 2.68
N ALA A 289 8.47 1.74 2.63
CA ALA A 289 9.60 1.29 1.84
C ALA A 289 10.16 -0.07 2.32
N LEU A 290 10.35 -0.23 3.64
CA LEU A 290 10.81 -1.49 4.24
C LEU A 290 9.82 -2.64 3.97
N VAL A 291 8.53 -2.36 4.18
CA VAL A 291 7.45 -3.31 3.89
C VAL A 291 7.39 -3.64 2.40
N SER A 292 7.48 -2.64 1.51
CA SER A 292 7.47 -2.87 0.05
C SER A 292 8.60 -3.77 -0.40
N TYR A 293 9.79 -3.64 0.18
CA TYR A 293 10.89 -4.53 -0.16
C TYR A 293 10.64 -5.96 0.37
N SER A 294 10.18 -6.09 1.61
CA SER A 294 9.82 -7.38 2.21
C SER A 294 8.76 -8.12 1.37
N GLU A 295 7.67 -7.44 1.01
CA GLU A 295 6.58 -8.04 0.24
C GLU A 295 6.97 -8.35 -1.22
N ASN A 296 7.88 -7.57 -1.83
CA ASN A 296 8.43 -7.89 -3.16
C ASN A 296 9.21 -9.21 -3.16
N LEU A 297 10.04 -9.43 -2.13
CA LEU A 297 10.77 -10.69 -1.96
C LEU A 297 9.84 -11.87 -1.68
N LYS A 298 8.83 -11.67 -0.81
CA LYS A 298 7.82 -12.70 -0.51
C LYS A 298 7.01 -13.10 -1.74
N LEU A 299 6.58 -12.13 -2.56
CA LEU A 299 5.85 -12.40 -3.79
C LEU A 299 6.70 -13.20 -4.79
N ALA A 300 7.96 -12.83 -4.98
CA ALA A 300 8.88 -13.59 -5.85
C ALA A 300 9.05 -15.04 -5.36
N SER A 301 9.24 -15.23 -4.05
CA SER A 301 9.35 -16.57 -3.46
C SER A 301 8.07 -17.38 -3.58
N ALA A 302 6.91 -16.75 -3.39
CA ALA A 302 5.61 -17.41 -3.48
C ALA A 302 5.30 -17.87 -4.92
N LEU A 303 5.67 -17.06 -5.92
CA LEU A 303 5.53 -17.43 -7.32
C LEU A 303 6.52 -18.53 -7.74
N ALA A 304 7.71 -18.56 -7.13
CA ALA A 304 8.67 -19.64 -7.31
C ALA A 304 8.22 -20.95 -6.66
N ASP A 305 7.46 -20.93 -5.56
CA ASP A 305 7.03 -22.16 -4.91
C ASP A 305 6.05 -22.95 -5.80
N ALA A 306 6.47 -24.17 -6.19
CA ALA A 306 5.65 -25.09 -6.99
C ALA A 306 4.51 -25.73 -6.17
N ASN A 307 4.64 -25.75 -4.85
CA ASN A 307 3.69 -26.39 -3.94
C ASN A 307 2.64 -25.41 -3.41
N LEU A 308 2.87 -24.10 -3.53
CA LEU A 308 1.94 -23.08 -3.09
C LEU A 308 0.59 -23.25 -3.78
N LYS A 309 -0.46 -23.42 -2.97
CA LYS A 309 -1.85 -23.43 -3.42
C LYS A 309 -2.42 -22.04 -3.29
N THR A 310 -3.00 -21.55 -4.37
CA THR A 310 -3.57 -20.20 -4.45
C THR A 310 -5.07 -20.29 -4.79
N PRO A 311 -5.89 -19.33 -4.36
CA PRO A 311 -7.33 -19.31 -4.65
C PRO A 311 -7.68 -19.22 -6.15
N VAL A 312 -6.72 -18.81 -6.98
CA VAL A 312 -6.81 -18.76 -8.44
C VAL A 312 -5.64 -19.51 -9.04
N THR A 313 -5.67 -19.85 -10.33
CA THR A 313 -4.53 -20.49 -11.00
C THR A 313 -3.27 -19.62 -10.90
N LYS A 314 -2.22 -20.16 -10.26
CA LYS A 314 -0.89 -19.55 -10.20
C LYS A 314 -0.20 -19.64 -11.56
N PRO A 315 0.50 -18.60 -12.04
CA PRO A 315 1.28 -18.69 -13.26
C PRO A 315 2.48 -19.63 -13.10
N ASP A 316 2.97 -20.13 -14.23
CA ASP A 316 4.21 -20.90 -14.28
C ASP A 316 5.42 -20.04 -13.90
N TRP A 317 6.43 -20.69 -13.34
CA TRP A 317 7.70 -20.04 -13.03
C TRP A 317 8.62 -20.05 -14.26
N PRO A 318 9.31 -18.93 -14.58
CA PRO A 318 9.27 -17.63 -13.91
C PRO A 318 8.11 -16.74 -14.40
N GLU A 319 7.46 -16.06 -13.46
CA GLU A 319 6.48 -15.01 -13.78
C GLU A 319 7.21 -13.67 -14.03
N LEU A 320 7.28 -13.26 -15.30
CA LEU A 320 8.08 -12.11 -15.75
C LEU A 320 7.58 -10.77 -15.22
N ALA A 321 6.31 -10.65 -14.82
CA ALA A 321 5.79 -9.41 -14.23
C ALA A 321 6.50 -8.99 -12.95
N GLN A 322 7.21 -9.89 -12.25
CA GLN A 322 7.96 -9.57 -11.04
C GLN A 322 9.32 -8.92 -11.28
N PHE A 323 9.78 -8.92 -12.53
CA PHE A 323 11.09 -8.39 -12.90
C PHE A 323 10.95 -7.00 -13.53
N GLU A 324 12.07 -6.29 -13.64
CA GLU A 324 12.14 -4.97 -14.26
C GLU A 324 11.78 -5.02 -15.75
N CYS A 325 10.52 -4.71 -16.11
CA CYS A 325 10.04 -4.74 -17.50
C CYS A 325 10.92 -3.90 -18.44
N PHE A 326 11.34 -2.72 -17.99
CA PHE A 326 12.19 -1.80 -18.76
C PHE A 326 13.67 -2.21 -18.81
N ALA A 327 14.04 -3.34 -18.19
CA ALA A 327 15.33 -3.98 -18.46
C ALA A 327 15.33 -4.66 -19.84
N CYS A 328 14.17 -5.10 -20.33
CA CYS A 328 13.99 -5.73 -21.64
C CYS A 328 13.26 -4.81 -22.63
N HIS A 329 12.26 -4.04 -22.18
CA HIS A 329 11.43 -3.17 -23.00
C HIS A 329 11.90 -1.71 -22.95
N HIS A 330 13.02 -1.41 -23.60
CA HIS A 330 13.51 -0.05 -23.76
C HIS A 330 14.07 0.16 -25.17
N ASP A 331 14.17 1.42 -25.60
CA ASP A 331 14.79 1.75 -26.88
C ASP A 331 16.27 1.36 -26.92
N LEU A 332 16.72 0.84 -28.07
CA LEU A 332 18.13 0.58 -28.34
C LEU A 332 18.85 1.89 -28.71
N LYS A 333 19.22 2.69 -27.70
CA LYS A 333 19.96 3.95 -27.86
C LYS A 333 21.46 3.75 -27.59
N ASP A 334 22.31 4.19 -28.52
CA ASP A 334 23.76 4.28 -28.28
C ASP A 334 24.06 5.31 -27.17
N LYS A 335 24.98 4.99 -26.26
CA LYS A 335 25.41 5.83 -25.12
C LYS A 335 24.28 6.25 -24.15
N SER A 336 23.33 5.36 -23.86
CA SER A 336 22.22 5.63 -22.93
C SER A 336 22.66 5.77 -21.46
N TRP A 337 21.87 6.45 -20.64
CA TRP A 337 22.11 6.53 -19.19
C TRP A 337 22.13 5.14 -18.52
N ARG A 338 21.44 4.15 -19.10
CA ARG A 338 21.43 2.75 -18.64
C ARG A 338 22.78 2.06 -18.77
N GLN A 339 23.67 2.55 -19.65
CA GLN A 339 25.06 2.08 -19.76
C GLN A 339 26.01 2.82 -18.81
N ARG A 340 25.59 3.98 -18.27
CA ARG A 340 26.37 4.80 -17.33
C ARG A 340 26.04 4.53 -15.87
N ARG A 341 24.89 3.92 -15.59
CA ARG A 341 24.49 3.54 -14.23
C ARG A 341 25.38 2.44 -13.68
N THR A 342 25.51 2.39 -12.37
CA THR A 342 26.14 1.27 -11.68
C THR A 342 25.38 -0.02 -11.99
N VAL A 343 26.05 -0.98 -12.63
CA VAL A 343 25.45 -2.29 -12.90
C VAL A 343 25.39 -3.06 -11.58
N ARG A 344 24.16 -3.35 -11.12
CA ARG A 344 23.93 -4.23 -9.97
C ARG A 344 23.78 -5.67 -10.47
N GLY A 345 24.52 -6.59 -9.85
CA GLY A 345 24.52 -8.01 -10.21
C GLY A 345 25.29 -8.32 -11.51
N THR A 346 25.09 -9.52 -12.02
CA THR A 346 25.77 -10.02 -13.24
C THR A 346 25.08 -9.49 -14.51
N PRO A 347 25.81 -8.91 -15.48
CA PRO A 347 25.22 -8.47 -16.75
C PRO A 347 24.39 -9.56 -17.44
N GLY A 348 23.22 -9.17 -17.97
CA GLY A 348 22.29 -10.11 -18.60
C GLY A 348 21.45 -10.95 -17.63
N ARG A 349 21.50 -10.69 -16.32
CA ARG A 349 20.59 -11.29 -15.33
C ARG A 349 19.37 -10.39 -15.08
N PRO A 350 18.14 -10.90 -15.25
CA PRO A 350 16.93 -10.20 -14.84
C PRO A 350 17.00 -9.81 -13.37
N GLN A 351 16.67 -8.56 -13.07
CA GLN A 351 16.63 -8.03 -11.72
C GLN A 351 15.17 -7.92 -11.25
N LEU A 352 14.94 -8.14 -9.96
CA LEU A 352 13.68 -7.76 -9.34
C LEU A 352 13.49 -6.24 -9.41
N ARG A 353 12.25 -5.80 -9.19
CA ARG A 353 11.93 -4.38 -9.18
C ARG A 353 12.81 -3.60 -8.19
N SER A 354 13.52 -2.57 -8.64
CA SER A 354 14.55 -1.85 -7.87
C SER A 354 13.97 -0.79 -6.93
N TRP A 355 12.82 -0.21 -7.29
CA TRP A 355 12.21 0.92 -6.59
C TRP A 355 12.01 0.74 -5.07
N PRO A 356 11.72 -0.46 -4.51
CA PRO A 356 11.56 -0.61 -3.06
C PRO A 356 12.87 -0.41 -2.29
N THR A 357 14.02 -0.63 -2.94
CA THR A 357 15.33 -0.70 -2.27
C THR A 357 15.88 0.68 -1.89
N VAL A 358 15.57 1.71 -2.68
CA VAL A 358 16.19 3.04 -2.53
C VAL A 358 15.78 3.69 -1.21
N LEU A 359 14.48 3.70 -0.92
CA LEU A 359 13.97 4.27 0.33
C LEU A 359 14.22 3.37 1.53
N ALA A 360 14.37 2.05 1.34
CA ALA A 360 14.71 1.13 2.43
C ALA A 360 16.05 1.51 3.09
N LYS A 361 17.10 1.83 2.31
CA LYS A 361 18.40 2.28 2.88
C LYS A 361 18.26 3.55 3.72
N LEU A 362 17.44 4.50 3.27
CA LEU A 362 17.16 5.73 4.00
C LEU A 362 16.40 5.46 5.30
N ALA A 363 15.46 4.52 5.30
CA ALA A 363 14.75 4.08 6.49
C ALA A 363 15.70 3.46 7.54
N ILE A 364 16.62 2.58 7.11
CA ILE A 364 17.67 2.00 7.98
C ILE A 364 18.57 3.08 8.58
N LYS A 365 19.03 4.04 7.76
CA LYS A 365 19.83 5.18 8.24
C LYS A 365 19.06 6.04 9.24
N THR A 366 17.75 6.19 9.07
CA THR A 366 16.87 6.95 9.98
C THR A 366 16.69 6.26 11.34
N LEU A 367 16.74 4.93 11.37
CA LEU A 367 16.84 4.12 12.60
C LEU A 367 18.20 4.26 13.31
N GLY A 368 19.15 5.01 12.75
CA GLY A 368 20.51 5.13 13.27
C GLY A 368 21.37 3.88 13.01
N GLN A 369 20.93 2.99 12.13
CA GLN A 369 21.64 1.77 11.77
C GLN A 369 22.49 1.97 10.51
N ASP A 370 23.46 1.08 10.30
CA ASP A 370 24.29 1.08 9.10
C ASP A 370 23.47 0.65 7.86
N PRO A 371 23.25 1.51 6.85
CA PRO A 371 22.51 1.16 5.65
C PRO A 371 23.17 0.04 4.83
N GLN A 372 24.47 -0.24 5.01
CA GLN A 372 25.14 -1.37 4.33
C GLN A 372 24.68 -2.73 4.87
N GLU A 373 24.05 -2.78 6.05
CA GLU A 373 23.45 -4.03 6.54
C GLU A 373 22.33 -4.50 5.62
N LEU A 374 21.59 -3.60 4.97
CA LEU A 374 20.58 -3.99 3.99
C LEU A 374 21.21 -4.75 2.82
N ASP A 375 22.34 -4.28 2.29
CA ASP A 375 23.06 -4.94 1.19
C ASP A 375 23.59 -6.31 1.63
N ARG A 376 24.16 -6.39 2.84
CA ARG A 376 24.62 -7.66 3.43
C ARG A 376 23.49 -8.68 3.57
N ARG A 377 22.31 -8.24 4.03
CA ARG A 377 21.12 -9.11 4.17
C ARG A 377 20.53 -9.51 2.83
N ALA A 378 20.53 -8.61 1.85
CA ALA A 378 20.05 -8.87 0.49
C ALA A 378 21.00 -9.74 -0.34
N GLY A 379 22.25 -9.89 0.08
CA GLY A 379 23.28 -10.64 -0.65
C GLY A 379 22.91 -12.09 -1.01
N SER A 380 22.07 -12.76 -0.21
CA SER A 380 21.54 -14.09 -0.55
C SER A 380 20.65 -14.07 -1.80
N VAL A 381 19.79 -13.05 -1.93
CA VAL A 381 18.91 -12.85 -3.08
C VAL A 381 19.70 -12.38 -4.29
N GLU A 382 20.66 -11.47 -4.11
CA GLU A 382 21.55 -11.01 -5.18
C GLU A 382 22.38 -12.16 -5.76
N LYS A 383 22.90 -13.03 -4.89
CA LYS A 383 23.60 -14.24 -5.30
C LYS A 383 22.68 -15.18 -6.08
N LEU A 384 21.47 -15.43 -5.57
CA LEU A 384 20.47 -16.28 -6.22
C LEU A 384 20.20 -15.83 -7.67
N LEU A 385 19.98 -14.53 -7.88
CA LEU A 385 19.70 -13.94 -9.19
C LEU A 385 20.94 -13.87 -10.09
N SER A 386 22.14 -13.83 -9.52
CA SER A 386 23.40 -13.82 -10.26
C SER A 386 23.77 -15.21 -10.78
N ASP A 387 23.59 -16.23 -9.95
CA ASP A 387 23.95 -17.62 -10.26
C ASP A 387 23.17 -18.15 -11.48
N GLN A 388 21.88 -17.80 -11.60
CA GLN A 388 21.01 -18.25 -12.69
C GLN A 388 19.98 -17.17 -13.06
N PRO A 389 19.63 -16.99 -14.35
CA PRO A 389 18.51 -16.12 -14.73
C PRO A 389 17.25 -16.45 -13.94
N PHE A 390 16.60 -15.41 -13.41
CA PHE A 390 15.43 -15.49 -12.52
C PHE A 390 15.66 -16.18 -11.18
N GLY A 391 16.83 -16.76 -10.92
CA GLY A 391 17.11 -17.51 -9.70
C GLY A 391 16.56 -18.94 -9.73
N ARG A 392 17.26 -19.84 -9.05
CA ARG A 392 16.84 -21.23 -8.87
C ARG A 392 15.57 -21.33 -8.05
N GLN A 393 14.54 -21.96 -8.62
CA GLN A 393 13.21 -22.07 -8.04
C GLN A 393 13.21 -22.65 -6.61
N ASP A 394 13.98 -23.72 -6.39
CA ASP A 394 14.10 -24.44 -5.12
C ASP A 394 14.86 -23.68 -4.02
N ARG A 395 15.45 -22.52 -4.34
CA ARG A 395 16.30 -21.75 -3.42
C ARG A 395 15.68 -20.44 -2.94
N TRP A 396 14.54 -20.03 -3.49
CA TRP A 396 13.92 -18.74 -3.16
C TRP A 396 13.53 -18.63 -1.68
N ALA A 397 12.81 -19.61 -1.15
CA ALA A 397 12.32 -19.58 0.24
C ALA A 397 13.46 -19.44 1.26
N GLU A 398 14.56 -20.19 1.06
CA GLU A 398 15.77 -20.08 1.89
C GLU A 398 16.45 -18.71 1.73
N SER A 399 16.57 -18.22 0.50
CA SER A 399 17.32 -17.00 0.18
C SER A 399 16.66 -15.73 0.72
N ILE A 400 15.33 -15.69 0.78
CA ILE A 400 14.60 -14.50 1.25
C ILE A 400 14.40 -14.45 2.77
N LYS A 401 14.55 -15.57 3.48
CA LYS A 401 14.17 -15.69 4.90
C LYS A 401 14.82 -14.61 5.78
N SER A 402 16.15 -14.53 5.79
CA SER A 402 16.86 -13.56 6.61
C SER A 402 16.56 -12.09 6.23
N PRO A 403 16.59 -11.67 4.95
CA PRO A 403 16.28 -10.28 4.63
C PRO A 403 14.83 -9.89 4.93
N THR A 404 13.83 -10.74 4.67
CA THR A 404 12.42 -10.38 4.95
C THR A 404 12.13 -10.30 6.44
N GLU A 405 12.63 -11.26 7.25
CA GLU A 405 12.48 -11.21 8.71
C GLU A 405 13.12 -9.94 9.29
N TRP A 406 14.30 -9.57 8.79
CA TRP A 406 14.99 -8.36 9.24
C TRP A 406 14.26 -7.08 8.80
N LEU A 407 13.82 -6.99 7.55
CA LEU A 407 13.05 -5.84 7.04
C LEU A 407 11.76 -5.62 7.83
N ASP A 408 11.03 -6.69 8.15
CA ASP A 408 9.81 -6.63 8.94
C ASP A 408 10.09 -6.16 10.38
N GLN A 409 11.20 -6.59 10.99
CA GLN A 409 11.65 -6.10 12.29
C GLN A 409 12.01 -4.61 12.26
N GLN A 410 12.70 -4.14 11.21
CA GLN A 410 13.06 -2.73 11.08
C GLN A 410 11.83 -1.85 10.84
N ALA A 411 10.84 -2.33 10.08
CA ALA A 411 9.58 -1.62 9.88
C ALA A 411 8.84 -1.43 11.21
N LEU A 412 8.78 -2.47 12.05
CA LEU A 412 8.18 -2.41 13.39
C LEU A 412 8.95 -1.49 14.35
N ALA A 413 10.28 -1.51 14.30
CA ALA A 413 11.11 -0.61 15.09
C ALA A 413 10.86 0.87 14.70
N LEU A 414 10.78 1.14 13.40
CA LEU A 414 10.58 2.49 12.88
C LEU A 414 9.18 3.02 13.19
N GLU A 415 8.15 2.16 13.21
CA GLU A 415 6.79 2.53 13.61
C GLU A 415 6.72 3.11 15.02
N ARG A 416 7.61 2.66 15.92
CA ARG A 416 7.69 3.11 17.31
C ARG A 416 8.67 4.27 17.52
N GLN A 417 9.48 4.64 16.53
CA GLN A 417 10.47 5.70 16.65
C GLN A 417 9.86 7.08 16.30
N PRO A 418 9.89 8.07 17.20
CA PRO A 418 9.63 9.47 16.88
C PRO A 418 10.56 9.98 15.76
N LEU A 419 10.00 10.74 14.80
CA LEU A 419 10.79 11.39 13.75
C LEU A 419 10.64 12.92 13.85
N SER A 420 11.68 13.57 14.40
CA SER A 420 11.69 15.02 14.61
C SER A 420 11.86 15.81 13.31
N ARG A 421 11.59 17.12 13.36
CA ARG A 421 11.75 18.04 12.23
C ARG A 421 13.21 18.19 11.80
N GLU A 422 14.13 18.23 12.76
CA GLU A 422 15.58 18.31 12.52
C GLU A 422 16.08 17.03 11.85
N SER A 423 15.59 15.87 12.30
CA SER A 423 15.86 14.59 11.68
C SER A 423 15.32 14.52 10.26
N GLY A 424 14.13 15.07 10.02
CA GLY A 424 13.56 15.20 8.67
C GLY A 424 14.36 16.11 7.75
N LEU A 425 14.88 17.24 8.25
CA LEU A 425 15.75 18.11 7.47
C LEU A 425 17.07 17.39 7.11
N LYS A 426 17.64 16.61 8.05
CA LYS A 426 18.79 15.76 7.75
C LYS A 426 18.44 14.68 6.70
N LEU A 427 17.28 14.05 6.83
CA LEU A 427 16.78 13.07 5.86
C LEU A 427 16.62 13.69 4.46
N LEU A 428 16.09 14.91 4.37
CA LEU A 428 15.99 15.65 3.10
C LEU A 428 17.36 15.84 2.43
N ARG A 429 18.39 16.20 3.21
CA ARG A 429 19.77 16.27 2.70
C ARG A 429 20.29 14.91 2.25
N ASP A 430 20.01 13.86 3.02
CA ASP A 430 20.38 12.48 2.68
C ASP A 430 19.71 12.01 1.37
N ILE A 431 18.42 12.32 1.15
CA ILE A 431 17.69 12.01 -0.08
C ILE A 431 18.31 12.74 -1.28
N VAL A 432 18.59 14.03 -1.13
CA VAL A 432 19.14 14.85 -2.21
C VAL A 432 20.54 14.38 -2.59
N ALA A 433 21.37 13.98 -1.62
CA ALA A 433 22.68 13.38 -1.86
C ALA A 433 22.58 12.03 -2.60
N ILE A 434 21.64 11.16 -2.20
CA ILE A 434 21.41 9.87 -2.89
C ILE A 434 20.93 10.10 -4.33
N ALA A 435 20.03 11.05 -4.54
CA ALA A 435 19.54 11.40 -5.87
C ALA A 435 20.67 11.89 -6.82
N ASP A 436 21.73 12.53 -6.29
CA ASP A 436 22.91 12.93 -7.08
C ASP A 436 24.01 11.84 -7.17
N SER A 437 23.90 10.72 -6.45
CA SER A 437 24.98 9.74 -6.33
C SER A 437 25.13 8.80 -7.54
N GLU A 438 24.04 8.50 -8.25
CA GLU A 438 24.02 7.55 -9.35
C GLU A 438 22.92 7.87 -10.38
N TYR A 439 22.87 7.12 -11.48
CA TYR A 439 21.82 7.24 -12.50
C TYR A 439 20.67 6.28 -12.19
N TRP A 440 19.67 6.81 -11.50
CA TRP A 440 18.47 6.08 -11.10
C TRP A 440 17.56 5.75 -12.29
N ASP A 441 16.84 4.63 -12.22
CA ASP A 441 15.70 4.39 -13.10
C ASP A 441 14.50 5.26 -12.71
N TYR A 442 13.50 5.34 -13.60
CA TYR A 442 12.34 6.20 -13.40
C TYR A 442 11.58 5.90 -12.10
N ASP A 443 11.36 4.61 -11.77
CA ASP A 443 10.58 4.24 -10.60
C ASP A 443 11.36 4.55 -9.30
N SER A 444 12.67 4.28 -9.27
CA SER A 444 13.57 4.67 -8.19
C SER A 444 13.65 6.21 -8.01
N ALA A 445 13.80 6.94 -9.11
CA ALA A 445 13.81 8.41 -9.10
C ALA A 445 12.49 8.98 -8.59
N ARG A 446 11.37 8.39 -9.01
CA ARG A 446 10.03 8.75 -8.54
C ARG A 446 9.88 8.57 -7.04
N GLN A 447 10.40 7.48 -6.47
CA GLN A 447 10.38 7.24 -5.02
C GLN A 447 11.12 8.35 -4.25
N LEU A 448 12.30 8.77 -4.74
CA LEU A 448 13.08 9.88 -4.15
C LEU A 448 12.32 11.22 -4.21
N VAL A 449 11.60 11.49 -5.31
CA VAL A 449 10.78 12.70 -5.46
C VAL A 449 9.57 12.66 -4.53
N TRP A 450 8.87 11.53 -4.45
CA TRP A 450 7.69 11.38 -3.61
C TRP A 450 7.99 11.51 -2.11
N VAL A 451 9.06 10.89 -1.61
CA VAL A 451 9.45 11.11 -0.20
C VAL A 451 9.83 12.58 0.05
N THR A 452 10.43 13.25 -0.94
CA THR A 452 10.75 14.68 -0.85
C THR A 452 9.48 15.54 -0.81
N GLN A 453 8.45 15.21 -1.59
CA GLN A 453 7.13 15.86 -1.56
C GLN A 453 6.47 15.76 -0.18
N VAL A 454 6.51 14.56 0.41
CA VAL A 454 5.97 14.28 1.75
C VAL A 454 6.70 15.11 2.80
N LEU A 455 8.04 15.05 2.80
CA LEU A 455 8.89 15.82 3.70
C LEU A 455 8.66 17.32 3.56
N ARG A 456 8.60 17.84 2.32
CA ARG A 456 8.39 19.26 2.04
C ARG A 456 7.10 19.76 2.69
N ARG A 457 5.99 19.06 2.47
CA ARG A 457 4.68 19.44 3.02
C ARG A 457 4.71 19.47 4.54
N GLU A 458 5.30 18.45 5.16
CA GLU A 458 5.40 18.45 6.61
C GLU A 458 6.33 19.58 7.08
N LEU A 459 7.58 19.67 6.61
CA LEU A 459 8.58 20.66 7.05
C LEU A 459 8.19 22.12 6.76
N ALA A 460 7.33 22.37 5.77
CA ALA A 460 6.79 23.71 5.49
C ALA A 460 5.66 24.13 6.45
N SER A 461 5.09 23.20 7.23
CA SER A 461 3.96 23.50 8.12
C SER A 461 4.36 24.38 9.31
N ASP A 462 3.37 25.05 9.90
CA ASP A 462 3.47 25.88 11.11
C ASP A 462 4.03 25.15 12.34
N ARG A 463 4.00 23.82 12.36
CA ARG A 463 4.64 22.98 13.38
C ARG A 463 6.17 22.98 13.29
N SER A 464 6.74 23.47 12.19
CA SER A 464 8.19 23.52 12.01
C SER A 464 8.76 24.87 12.47
N PRO A 465 9.95 24.88 13.11
CA PRO A 465 10.65 26.11 13.46
C PRO A 465 10.80 27.07 12.25
N PRO A 466 10.75 28.39 12.44
CA PRO A 466 10.89 29.37 11.35
C PRO A 466 12.11 29.13 10.46
N ALA A 467 13.27 28.82 11.06
CA ALA A 467 14.51 28.54 10.33
C ALA A 467 14.45 27.30 9.42
N ILE A 468 13.62 26.30 9.75
CA ILE A 468 13.37 25.15 8.88
C ILE A 468 12.45 25.57 7.74
N ARG A 469 11.37 26.30 8.03
CA ARG A 469 10.43 26.79 7.01
C ARG A 469 11.12 27.69 5.98
N GLU A 470 12.02 28.56 6.40
CA GLU A 470 12.83 29.42 5.51
C GLU A 470 13.73 28.59 4.59
N GLN A 471 14.38 27.55 5.11
CA GLN A 471 15.20 26.63 4.30
C GLN A 471 14.35 25.88 3.25
N ILE A 472 13.16 25.43 3.63
CA ILE A 472 12.24 24.76 2.69
C ILE A 472 11.72 25.74 1.64
N ALA A 473 11.34 26.95 2.02
CA ALA A 473 10.88 27.98 1.09
C ALA A 473 11.96 28.35 0.05
N ALA A 474 13.24 28.33 0.43
CA ALA A 474 14.36 28.64 -0.46
C ALA A 474 14.57 27.59 -1.59
N ILE A 475 14.10 26.36 -1.41
CA ILE A 475 14.22 25.27 -2.40
C ILE A 475 12.88 24.88 -3.03
N ASP A 476 11.76 25.43 -2.56
CA ASP A 476 10.42 25.06 -3.02
C ASP A 476 10.23 25.21 -4.54
N PRO A 477 10.74 26.27 -5.22
CA PRO A 477 10.62 26.38 -6.66
C PRO A 477 11.33 25.25 -7.43
N ASP A 478 12.51 24.84 -6.97
CA ASP A 478 13.28 23.75 -7.60
C ASP A 478 12.64 22.39 -7.33
N LEU A 479 12.09 22.18 -6.13
CA LEU A 479 11.31 20.98 -5.81
C LEU A 479 10.07 20.90 -6.69
N ALA A 480 9.26 21.95 -6.75
CA ALA A 480 8.07 22.00 -7.59
C ALA A 480 8.39 21.75 -9.08
N ASP A 481 9.55 22.18 -9.57
CA ASP A 481 10.02 21.91 -10.92
C ASP A 481 10.36 20.42 -11.15
N VAL A 482 11.02 19.76 -10.19
CA VAL A 482 11.27 18.32 -10.25
C VAL A 482 9.96 17.52 -10.20
N GLU A 483 9.06 17.88 -9.29
CA GLU A 483 7.81 17.16 -9.02
C GLU A 483 6.89 17.04 -10.24
N LYS A 484 6.89 18.04 -11.13
CA LYS A 484 6.09 18.03 -12.37
C LYS A 484 6.36 16.82 -13.27
N HIS A 485 7.55 16.25 -13.20
CA HIS A 485 7.94 15.10 -14.02
C HIS A 485 7.60 13.74 -13.39
N PHE A 486 7.14 13.71 -12.14
CA PHE A 486 6.92 12.49 -11.35
C PHE A 486 5.57 12.47 -10.63
N SER A 487 4.65 13.34 -11.01
CA SER A 487 3.34 13.43 -10.35
C SER A 487 2.53 12.15 -10.55
N LEU A 488 2.02 11.60 -9.44
CA LEU A 488 0.96 10.60 -9.48
C LEU A 488 -0.37 11.35 -9.54
N ASN A 489 -1.07 11.29 -10.67
CA ASN A 489 -2.42 11.84 -10.77
C ASN A 489 -3.38 10.74 -11.22
N LEU A 490 -4.07 10.14 -10.24
CA LEU A 490 -5.11 9.12 -10.49
C LEU A 490 -6.51 9.73 -10.52
N LEU A 491 -6.64 11.01 -10.19
CA LEU A 491 -7.91 11.74 -10.19
C LEU A 491 -8.24 12.28 -11.59
N GLU A 492 -7.22 12.57 -12.39
CA GLU A 492 -7.35 12.91 -13.80
C GLU A 492 -7.15 11.68 -14.70
N GLY A 493 -7.81 11.70 -15.85
CA GLY A 493 -7.75 10.62 -16.84
C GLY A 493 -8.90 10.74 -17.83
N GLN A 494 -9.13 9.69 -18.61
CA GLN A 494 -10.20 9.67 -19.58
C GLN A 494 -11.54 9.52 -18.87
N LYS A 495 -12.45 10.47 -19.10
CA LYS A 495 -13.81 10.39 -18.56
C LYS A 495 -14.60 9.35 -19.35
N GLY A 496 -15.22 8.42 -18.63
CA GLY A 496 -16.08 7.38 -19.19
C GLY A 496 -17.44 7.37 -18.48
N GLN A 497 -18.39 6.69 -19.10
CA GLN A 497 -19.67 6.36 -18.48
C GLN A 497 -19.80 4.84 -18.44
N GLN A 498 -20.09 4.30 -17.26
CA GLN A 498 -20.25 2.86 -17.10
C GLN A 498 -21.55 2.56 -16.35
N GLU A 499 -22.25 1.52 -16.77
CA GLU A 499 -23.46 1.06 -16.09
C GLU A 499 -23.13 0.65 -14.65
N VAL A 500 -23.98 1.09 -13.71
CA VAL A 500 -23.89 0.63 -12.34
C VAL A 500 -24.47 -0.80 -12.30
N PRO A 501 -23.71 -1.81 -11.85
CA PRO A 501 -24.23 -3.17 -11.85
C PRO A 501 -25.53 -3.27 -11.04
N GLY A 502 -26.55 -3.90 -11.63
CA GLY A 502 -27.88 -4.00 -11.03
C GLY A 502 -28.75 -2.75 -11.12
N SER A 503 -28.33 -1.71 -11.87
CA SER A 503 -29.10 -0.48 -12.09
C SER A 503 -29.24 -0.16 -13.58
N THR A 504 -30.26 0.61 -13.94
CA THR A 504 -30.39 1.24 -15.27
C THR A 504 -29.60 2.55 -15.40
N LYS A 505 -28.96 3.00 -14.31
CA LYS A 505 -28.18 4.24 -14.27
C LYS A 505 -26.73 3.98 -14.64
N THR A 506 -26.11 4.94 -15.30
CA THR A 506 -24.66 5.01 -15.48
C THR A 506 -24.03 5.87 -14.38
N ARG A 507 -22.74 5.63 -14.12
CA ARG A 507 -21.89 6.51 -13.34
C ARG A 507 -20.75 7.02 -14.21
N GLU A 508 -20.34 8.25 -13.94
CA GLU A 508 -19.06 8.74 -14.45
C GLU A 508 -17.93 7.95 -13.79
N VAL A 509 -16.98 7.52 -14.60
CA VAL A 509 -15.72 6.93 -14.16
C VAL A 509 -14.58 7.73 -14.75
N THR A 510 -13.41 7.65 -14.13
CA THR A 510 -12.19 8.07 -14.80
C THR A 510 -11.31 6.86 -15.00
N GLU A 511 -10.96 6.62 -16.25
CA GLU A 511 -10.08 5.56 -16.67
C GLU A 511 -8.66 6.09 -16.80
N VAL A 512 -7.68 5.22 -16.58
CA VAL A 512 -6.27 5.55 -16.78
C VAL A 512 -6.01 5.92 -18.24
N ASP A 513 -5.51 7.14 -18.45
CA ASP A 513 -5.09 7.64 -19.76
C ASP A 513 -3.62 7.30 -20.03
N LEU A 514 -3.40 6.15 -20.66
CA LEU A 514 -2.03 5.68 -20.97
C LEU A 514 -1.27 6.64 -21.90
N THR A 515 -1.96 7.46 -22.69
CA THR A 515 -1.32 8.47 -23.55
C THR A 515 -0.70 9.61 -22.75
N LYS A 516 -1.10 9.78 -21.49
CA LYS A 516 -0.51 10.74 -20.55
C LYS A 516 0.42 10.07 -19.55
N THR A 517 0.11 8.85 -19.12
CA THR A 517 0.89 8.15 -18.08
C THR A 517 2.19 7.53 -18.62
N LEU A 518 2.23 7.07 -19.87
CA LEU A 518 3.41 6.38 -20.42
C LEU A 518 4.54 7.32 -20.89
N PRO A 519 4.27 8.48 -21.54
CA PRO A 519 5.36 9.33 -22.03
C PRO A 519 6.36 9.78 -20.95
N PRO A 520 5.94 10.22 -19.74
CA PRO A 520 6.90 10.57 -18.68
C PRO A 520 7.87 9.44 -18.30
N ILE A 521 7.44 8.18 -18.42
CA ILE A 521 8.27 7.00 -18.15
C ILE A 521 9.24 6.75 -19.32
N ALA A 522 8.73 6.83 -20.55
CA ALA A 522 9.50 6.56 -21.77
C ALA A 522 10.56 7.65 -22.04
N ASP A 523 10.21 8.91 -21.78
CA ASP A 523 11.03 10.10 -22.02
C ASP A 523 11.93 10.47 -20.82
N TYR A 524 11.95 9.62 -19.78
CA TYR A 524 12.74 9.86 -18.59
C TYR A 524 14.25 9.92 -18.89
N ASP A 525 14.87 11.01 -18.44
CA ASP A 525 16.32 11.22 -18.50
C ASP A 525 16.94 11.34 -17.10
N ALA A 526 17.75 10.35 -16.75
CA ALA A 526 18.43 10.28 -15.45
C ALA A 526 19.49 11.38 -15.27
N ILE A 527 20.05 11.93 -16.35
CA ILE A 527 21.03 13.03 -16.28
C ILE A 527 20.34 14.30 -15.80
N THR A 528 19.25 14.70 -16.46
CA THR A 528 18.43 15.86 -16.11
C THR A 528 17.91 15.76 -14.68
N PHE A 529 17.40 14.58 -14.29
CA PHE A 529 16.99 14.31 -12.91
C PHE A 529 18.12 14.62 -11.90
N ARG A 530 19.29 14.04 -12.15
CA ARG A 530 20.47 14.18 -11.29
C ARG A 530 20.91 15.64 -11.19
N GLU A 531 20.93 16.39 -12.29
CA GLU A 531 21.28 17.80 -12.30
C GLU A 531 20.32 18.67 -11.49
N LYS A 532 19.01 18.40 -11.54
CA LYS A 532 18.03 19.11 -10.72
C LYS A 532 18.27 18.85 -9.22
N PHE A 533 18.57 17.60 -8.82
CA PHE A 533 18.91 17.29 -7.43
C PHE A 533 20.26 17.86 -6.99
N ARG A 534 21.25 17.96 -7.87
CA ARG A 534 22.51 18.66 -7.56
C ARG A 534 22.30 20.14 -7.24
N LYS A 535 21.39 20.82 -7.96
CA LYS A 535 21.02 22.22 -7.67
C LYS A 535 20.35 22.34 -6.30
N LEU A 536 19.48 21.39 -5.94
CA LEU A 536 18.87 21.31 -4.61
C LEU A 536 19.92 21.10 -3.50
N ALA A 537 20.89 20.21 -3.73
CA ALA A 537 21.96 19.91 -2.78
C ALA A 537 22.76 21.15 -2.39
N ALA A 538 23.12 21.96 -3.40
CA ALA A 538 23.87 23.19 -3.23
C ALA A 538 23.12 24.22 -2.37
N LYS A 539 21.80 24.32 -2.51
CA LYS A 539 20.96 25.25 -1.73
C LYS A 539 20.75 24.79 -0.29
N LEU A 540 20.71 23.48 -0.04
CA LEU A 540 20.54 22.89 1.30
C LEU A 540 21.83 22.85 2.15
N GLY A 541 22.96 23.28 1.58
CA GLY A 541 24.27 23.19 2.24
C GLY A 541 24.78 21.75 2.39
N SER A 542 24.30 20.82 1.54
CA SER A 542 24.71 19.42 1.55
C SER A 542 25.93 19.29 0.64
N LYS A 543 27.14 19.21 1.21
CA LYS A 543 28.37 18.84 0.48
C LYS A 543 28.89 17.52 1.01
#